data_AF-A0A8H5KKE7-F1
#
_entry.id   AF-A0A8H5KKE7-F1
#
_cell.length_a   1.000
_cell.length_b   1.000
_cell.length_c   1.000
_cell.angle_alpha   90.00
_cell.angle_beta   90.00
_cell.angle_gamma   90.00
#
_symmetry.space_group_name_H-M   'P 1'
#
loop_
_entity.id
_entity.type
_entity.pdbx_description
1 polymer ?
#
loop_
_entity_poly.entity_id
_entity_poly.type
_entity_poly.pdbx_seq_one_letter_code
_entity_poly.pdbx_strand_id
1 'polypeptide(L)'
;MYYHFLLLTIFEALYDAETTQKPSLQRIVADSKRGMQTLLRLYYLRHGFEAMDLLIVVPLMVMGYESIDAIKEDTPAKEIEVLRSTLILIAQGLVIRGKMCPQENGLLKSSMALDRYEADPEPEMAVAVRGHWPVSVVKKHEDMESHILANLVENFGRVNVEEIP
;
A
#
# COMPACT_ATOMS: atom_id res chain seq x y z
N MET A 1 1.01 -0.97 -8.08
CA MET A 1 2.17 -1.84 -7.79
C MET A 1 1.93 -3.26 -8.31
N TYR A 2 0.83 -3.92 -7.91
CA TYR A 2 0.52 -5.30 -8.31
C TYR A 2 0.65 -5.58 -9.82
N TYR A 3 0.15 -4.67 -10.67
CA TYR A 3 0.31 -4.79 -12.14
C TYR A 3 1.78 -4.94 -12.58
N HIS A 4 2.66 -4.03 -12.14
CA HIS A 4 4.08 -4.11 -12.49
C HIS A 4 4.76 -5.32 -11.86
N PHE A 5 4.36 -5.71 -10.65
CA PHE A 5 4.89 -6.93 -10.02
C PHE A 5 4.54 -8.16 -10.85
N LEU A 6 3.29 -8.28 -11.30
CA LEU A 6 2.82 -9.36 -12.15
C LEU A 6 3.60 -9.41 -13.48
N LEU A 7 3.82 -8.25 -14.11
CA LEU A 7 4.61 -8.17 -15.33
C LEU A 7 6.04 -8.67 -15.12
N LEU A 8 6.68 -8.32 -14.00
CA LEU A 8 8.01 -8.84 -13.66
C LEU A 8 7.96 -10.36 -13.48
N THR A 9 7.03 -10.88 -12.67
CA THR A 9 6.92 -12.32 -12.43
C THR A 9 6.72 -13.14 -13.71
N ILE A 10 5.96 -12.63 -14.68
CA ILE A 10 5.67 -13.34 -15.94
C ILE A 10 6.83 -13.19 -16.93
N PHE A 11 7.30 -11.96 -17.15
CA PHE A 11 8.21 -11.67 -18.26
C PHE A 11 9.69 -11.77 -17.90
N GLU A 12 10.05 -11.76 -16.61
CA GLU A 12 11.45 -11.94 -16.19
C GLU A 12 11.94 -13.37 -16.45
N ALA A 13 11.08 -14.37 -16.30
CA ALA A 13 11.42 -15.75 -16.67
C ALA A 13 11.63 -15.94 -18.18
N LEU A 14 11.13 -15.01 -18.99
CA LEU A 14 11.20 -15.03 -20.44
C LEU A 14 12.17 -13.98 -20.99
N TYR A 15 13.04 -13.43 -20.14
CA TYR A 15 13.87 -12.27 -20.48
C TYR A 15 14.76 -12.51 -21.71
N ASP A 16 15.32 -13.71 -21.83
CA ASP A 16 16.21 -14.11 -22.93
C ASP A 16 15.47 -14.73 -24.14
N ALA A 17 14.14 -14.84 -24.06
CA ALA A 17 13.37 -15.41 -25.17
C ALA A 17 13.34 -14.42 -26.35
N GLU A 18 13.86 -14.85 -27.49
CA GLU A 18 13.78 -14.08 -28.73
C GLU A 18 12.33 -14.04 -29.22
N THR A 19 11.75 -12.84 -29.26
CA THR A 19 10.42 -12.60 -29.81
C THR A 19 10.48 -11.52 -30.88
N THR A 20 9.75 -11.73 -31.97
CA THR A 20 9.55 -10.76 -33.04
C THR A 20 8.48 -9.71 -32.71
N GLN A 21 7.78 -9.86 -31.57
CA GLN A 21 6.70 -8.98 -31.16
C GLN A 21 7.23 -7.70 -30.47
N LYS A 22 6.63 -6.55 -30.82
CA LYS A 22 6.93 -5.25 -30.18
C LYS A 22 5.83 -4.90 -29.16
N PRO A 23 6.18 -4.34 -27.98
CA PRO A 23 7.53 -4.06 -27.47
C PRO A 23 8.30 -5.33 -27.07
N SER A 24 9.63 -5.27 -27.10
CA SER A 24 10.49 -6.38 -26.68
C SER A 24 10.28 -6.71 -25.19
N LEU A 25 10.46 -7.97 -24.81
CA LEU A 25 10.30 -8.42 -23.41
C LEU A 25 11.21 -7.66 -22.46
N GLN A 26 12.47 -7.43 -22.86
CA GLN A 26 13.43 -6.63 -22.12
C GLN A 26 12.91 -5.21 -21.83
N ARG A 27 12.21 -4.60 -22.80
CA ARG A 27 11.63 -3.27 -22.62
C ARG A 27 10.44 -3.31 -21.67
N ILE A 28 9.56 -4.30 -21.77
CA ILE A 28 8.43 -4.47 -20.84
C ILE A 28 8.95 -4.63 -19.40
N VAL A 29 9.98 -5.45 -19.23
CA VAL A 29 10.63 -5.67 -17.93
C VAL A 29 11.27 -4.37 -17.43
N ALA A 30 12.07 -3.68 -18.25
CA ALA A 30 12.70 -2.41 -17.86
C ALA A 30 11.69 -1.32 -17.49
N ASP A 31 10.61 -1.18 -18.27
CA ASP A 31 9.53 -0.22 -18.00
C ASP A 31 8.78 -0.59 -16.71
N SER A 32 8.59 -1.89 -16.45
CA SER A 32 7.96 -2.38 -15.21
C SER A 32 8.83 -2.15 -13.98
N LYS A 33 10.15 -2.37 -14.07
CA LYS A 33 11.11 -2.06 -12.99
C LYS A 33 11.09 -0.57 -12.67
N ARG A 34 11.13 0.29 -13.69
CA ARG A 34 11.03 1.75 -13.52
C ARG A 34 9.72 2.16 -12.87
N GLY A 35 8.59 1.64 -13.37
CA GLY A 35 7.28 1.88 -12.79
C GLY A 35 7.19 1.44 -11.33
N MET A 36 7.77 0.29 -10.99
CA MET A 36 7.81 -0.21 -9.62
C MET A 36 8.60 0.73 -8.69
N GLN A 37 9.80 1.15 -9.09
CA GLN A 37 10.62 2.09 -8.32
C GLN A 37 9.91 3.42 -8.07
N THR A 38 9.20 3.95 -9.07
CA THR A 38 8.40 5.17 -8.93
C THR A 38 7.25 4.97 -7.97
N LEU A 39 6.50 3.87 -8.09
CA LEU A 39 5.37 3.59 -7.21
C LEU A 39 5.78 3.34 -5.75
N LEU A 40 6.92 2.68 -5.52
CA LEU A 40 7.47 2.50 -4.17
C LEU A 40 7.82 3.84 -3.52
N ARG A 41 8.48 4.74 -4.26
CA ARG A 41 8.77 6.11 -3.78
C ARG A 41 7.50 6.88 -3.47
N LEU A 42 6.51 6.84 -4.36
CA LEU A 42 5.22 7.50 -4.15
C LEU A 42 4.45 6.91 -2.95
N TYR A 43 4.54 5.60 -2.74
CA TYR A 43 3.93 4.94 -1.59
C TYR A 43 4.51 5.48 -0.29
N TYR A 44 5.84 5.48 -0.14
CA TYR A 44 6.47 5.99 1.08
C TYR A 44 6.31 7.51 1.24
N LEU A 45 6.21 8.26 0.14
CA LEU A 45 5.88 9.68 0.19
C LEU A 45 4.47 9.93 0.74
N ARG A 46 3.50 9.11 0.35
CA ARG A 46 2.09 9.28 0.76
C ARG A 46 1.81 8.72 2.16
N HIS A 47 2.38 7.56 2.47
CA HIS A 47 2.01 6.77 3.64
C HIS A 47 3.05 6.82 4.76
N GLY A 48 4.23 7.40 4.48
CA GLY A 48 5.38 7.28 5.38
C GLY A 48 5.83 5.82 5.49
N PHE A 49 6.71 5.57 6.46
CA PHE A 49 7.23 4.23 6.71
C PHE A 49 6.43 3.42 7.73
N GLU A 50 5.53 4.08 8.48
CA GLU A 50 4.72 3.47 9.54
C GLU A 50 3.50 2.68 9.00
N ALA A 51 3.18 2.83 7.71
CA ALA A 51 2.05 2.13 7.11
C ALA A 51 2.37 0.65 6.85
N MET A 52 1.65 -0.23 7.54
CA MET A 52 1.81 -1.69 7.45
C MET A 52 1.02 -2.28 6.27
N ASP A 53 1.58 -2.20 5.07
CA ASP A 53 1.08 -2.97 3.91
C ASP A 53 2.02 -4.15 3.61
N LEU A 54 1.50 -5.37 3.75
CA LEU A 54 2.23 -6.60 3.43
C LEU A 54 2.50 -6.74 1.93
N LEU A 55 1.66 -6.15 1.07
CA LEU A 55 1.75 -6.28 -0.38
C LEU A 55 2.98 -5.59 -0.96
N ILE A 56 3.59 -4.65 -0.22
CA ILE A 56 4.80 -3.94 -0.68
C ILE A 56 6.09 -4.68 -0.27
N VAL A 57 6.02 -5.68 0.63
CA VAL A 57 7.21 -6.42 1.13
C VAL A 57 7.93 -7.09 -0.03
N VAL A 58 7.21 -7.86 -0.84
CA VAL A 58 7.79 -8.62 -1.94
C VAL A 58 8.40 -7.70 -3.00
N PRO A 59 7.70 -6.64 -3.48
CA PRO A 59 8.31 -5.64 -4.36
C PRO A 59 9.59 -5.01 -3.79
N LEU A 60 9.64 -4.71 -2.49
CA LEU A 60 10.84 -4.11 -1.87
C LEU A 60 12.02 -5.07 -1.83
N MET A 61 11.78 -6.36 -1.57
CA MET A 61 12.82 -7.38 -1.62
C MET A 61 13.38 -7.54 -3.03
N VAL A 62 12.52 -7.64 -4.05
CA VAL A 62 12.92 -7.77 -5.46
C VAL A 62 13.71 -6.55 -5.90
N MET A 63 13.16 -5.35 -5.72
CA MET A 63 13.85 -4.11 -6.13
C MET A 63 15.15 -3.88 -5.35
N GLY A 64 15.23 -4.37 -4.11
CA GLY A 64 16.42 -4.26 -3.26
C GLY A 64 17.55 -5.12 -3.81
N TYR A 65 17.25 -6.37 -4.10
CA TYR A 65 18.21 -7.29 -4.72
C TYR A 65 18.72 -6.75 -6.06
N GLU A 66 17.81 -6.30 -6.93
CA GLU A 66 18.20 -5.71 -8.22
C GLU A 66 19.08 -4.45 -8.06
N SER A 67 18.77 -3.62 -7.08
CA SER A 67 19.55 -2.39 -6.84
C SER A 67 20.96 -2.70 -6.34
N ILE A 68 21.16 -3.81 -5.61
CA ILE A 68 22.49 -4.28 -5.20
C ILE A 68 23.24 -4.81 -6.42
N ASP A 69 22.60 -5.66 -7.23
CA ASP A 69 23.22 -6.28 -8.41
C ASP A 69 23.61 -5.25 -9.50
N ALA A 70 22.88 -4.14 -9.56
CA ALA A 70 23.15 -3.03 -10.47
C ALA A 70 24.36 -2.16 -10.06
N ILE A 71 24.82 -2.22 -8.80
CA ILE A 71 25.99 -1.45 -8.34
C ILE A 71 27.26 -2.21 -8.71
N LYS A 72 28.02 -1.65 -9.66
CA LYS A 72 29.31 -2.18 -10.13
C LYS A 72 30.39 -1.09 -10.00
N GLU A 73 31.65 -1.48 -10.11
CA GLU A 73 32.80 -0.54 -9.98
C GLU A 73 32.73 0.60 -11.01
N ASP A 74 32.26 0.30 -12.22
CA ASP A 74 32.15 1.26 -13.33
C ASP A 74 30.80 2.00 -13.41
N THR A 75 29.91 1.85 -12.42
CA THR A 75 28.59 2.49 -12.47
C THR A 75 28.73 4.02 -12.42
N PRO A 76 28.10 4.80 -13.31
CA PRO A 76 28.15 6.26 -13.28
C PRO A 76 27.70 6.83 -11.93
N ALA A 77 28.36 7.89 -11.45
CA ALA A 77 28.09 8.46 -10.12
C ALA A 77 26.62 8.83 -9.88
N LYS A 78 25.95 9.37 -10.91
CA LYS A 78 24.53 9.71 -10.87
C LYS A 78 23.63 8.48 -10.69
N GLU A 79 23.96 7.38 -11.35
CA GLU A 79 23.20 6.13 -11.24
C GLU A 79 23.43 5.47 -9.89
N ILE A 80 24.67 5.50 -9.38
CA ILE A 80 25.00 5.05 -8.02
C ILE A 80 24.14 5.78 -6.99
N GLU A 81 24.00 7.10 -7.10
CA GLU A 81 23.20 7.88 -6.15
C GLU A 81 21.71 7.46 -6.18
N VAL A 82 21.15 7.24 -7.37
CA VAL A 82 19.78 6.75 -7.52
C VAL A 82 19.62 5.36 -6.90
N LEU A 83 20.55 4.43 -7.15
CA LEU A 83 20.52 3.08 -6.58
C LEU A 83 20.66 3.11 -5.05
N ARG A 84 21.59 3.91 -4.51
CA ARG A 84 21.75 4.12 -3.06
C ARG A 84 20.49 4.70 -2.42
N SER A 85 19.86 5.70 -3.03
CA SER A 85 18.60 6.27 -2.51
C SER A 85 17.48 5.22 -2.46
N THR A 86 17.44 4.33 -3.47
CA THR A 86 16.47 3.22 -3.53
C THR A 86 16.74 2.22 -2.41
N LEU A 87 18.01 1.86 -2.19
CA LEU A 87 18.42 0.93 -1.14
C LEU A 87 18.15 1.46 0.26
N ILE A 88 18.39 2.75 0.52
CA ILE A 88 18.08 3.38 1.81
C ILE A 88 16.59 3.30 2.09
N LEU A 89 15.75 3.65 1.11
CA LEU A 89 14.29 3.57 1.24
C LEU A 89 13.83 2.13 1.52
N ILE A 90 14.40 1.15 0.82
CA ILE A 90 14.08 -0.27 1.02
C ILE A 90 14.50 -0.75 2.41
N ALA A 91 15.72 -0.43 2.82
CA ALA A 91 16.25 -0.77 4.13
C ALA A 91 15.40 -0.16 5.24
N GLN A 92 15.03 1.13 5.14
CA GLN A 92 14.13 1.77 6.09
C GLN A 92 12.76 1.08 6.14
N GLY A 93 12.18 0.80 4.97
CA GLY A 93 10.89 0.11 4.85
C GLY A 93 10.89 -1.31 5.40
N LEU A 94 11.98 -2.05 5.28
CA LEU A 94 12.12 -3.40 5.83
C LEU A 94 12.49 -3.39 7.31
N VAL A 95 13.36 -2.49 7.76
CA VAL A 95 13.74 -2.35 9.19
C VAL A 95 12.55 -1.95 10.03
N ILE A 96 11.71 -1.02 9.55
CA ILE A 96 10.50 -0.60 10.27
C ILE A 96 9.49 -1.76 10.34
N ARG A 97 9.41 -2.63 9.32
CA ARG A 97 8.63 -3.88 9.43
C ARG A 97 9.23 -4.94 10.32
N GLY A 98 10.56 -5.01 10.40
CA GLY A 98 11.26 -5.91 11.33
C GLY A 98 11.09 -5.49 12.79
N LYS A 99 10.83 -4.19 13.02
CA LYS A 99 10.39 -3.69 14.32
C LYS A 99 8.90 -3.97 14.46
N MET A 100 8.58 -4.95 15.30
CA MET A 100 7.21 -5.22 15.69
C MET A 100 6.60 -3.95 16.30
N CYS A 101 5.39 -3.57 15.88
CA CYS A 101 4.70 -2.41 16.43
C CYS A 101 4.64 -2.58 17.96
N PRO A 102 4.87 -1.54 18.80
CA PRO A 102 4.95 -1.72 20.25
C PRO A 102 3.76 -2.49 20.83
N GLN A 103 2.57 -2.27 20.26
CA GLN A 103 1.33 -2.96 20.61
C GLN A 103 1.36 -4.45 20.23
N GLU A 104 1.86 -4.79 19.04
CA GLU A 104 2.02 -6.18 18.59
C GLU A 104 3.12 -6.90 19.40
N ASN A 105 4.17 -6.18 19.79
CA ASN A 105 5.24 -6.69 20.64
C ASN A 105 4.73 -6.96 22.07
N GLY A 106 3.88 -6.08 22.61
CA GLY A 106 3.20 -6.30 23.88
C GLY A 106 2.27 -7.52 23.85
N LEU A 107 1.48 -7.67 22.79
CA LEU A 107 0.64 -8.86 22.57
C LEU A 107 1.48 -10.15 22.42
N LEU A 108 2.61 -10.09 21.71
CA LEU A 108 3.51 -11.23 21.58
C LEU A 108 4.13 -11.59 22.94
N LYS A 109 4.68 -10.63 23.69
CA LYS A 109 5.27 -10.83 25.02
C LYS A 109 4.29 -11.44 26.01
N SER A 110 3.07 -10.90 26.07
CA SER A 110 1.98 -11.41 26.91
C SER A 110 1.54 -12.83 26.48
N SER A 111 1.45 -13.10 25.18
CA SER A 111 1.09 -14.44 24.67
C SER A 111 2.17 -15.50 24.93
N MET A 112 3.44 -15.10 24.93
CA MET A 112 4.58 -15.97 25.18
C MET A 112 4.91 -16.11 26.68
N ALA A 113 4.10 -15.49 27.57
CA ALA A 113 4.33 -15.45 29.01
C ALA A 113 5.78 -15.06 29.40
N LEU A 114 6.40 -14.20 28.59
CA LEU A 114 7.77 -13.72 28.79
C LEU A 114 7.86 -12.71 29.94
N ASP A 115 6.73 -12.15 30.40
CA ASP A 115 6.65 -11.11 31.42
C ASP A 115 6.64 -11.65 32.87
N ARG A 116 7.49 -12.64 33.20
CA ARG A 116 7.65 -13.07 34.61
C ARG A 116 8.66 -12.24 35.42
N TYR A 117 9.35 -11.27 34.83
CA TYR A 117 10.45 -10.57 35.52
C TYR A 117 10.62 -9.07 35.30
N GLU A 118 9.80 -8.39 34.49
CA GLU A 118 9.89 -6.92 34.37
C GLU A 118 8.65 -6.26 34.96
N ALA A 119 8.88 -5.27 35.82
CA ALA A 119 7.84 -4.51 36.51
C ALA A 119 6.92 -3.83 35.49
N ASP A 120 5.65 -4.19 35.57
CA ASP A 120 4.50 -3.78 34.76
C ASP A 120 4.50 -2.28 34.39
N PRO A 121 4.76 -1.88 33.13
CA PRO A 121 4.16 -0.67 32.60
C PRO A 121 2.71 -1.01 32.20
N GLU A 122 1.76 -0.22 32.68
CA GLU A 122 0.31 -0.37 32.40
C GLU A 122 0.06 -0.86 30.97
N PRO A 123 -0.83 -1.85 30.76
CA PRO A 123 -1.10 -2.37 29.43
C PRO A 123 -1.60 -1.23 28.55
N GLU A 124 -0.75 -0.77 27.63
CA GLU A 124 -1.14 0.16 26.58
C GLU A 124 -2.26 -0.52 25.78
N MET A 125 -3.47 -0.10 26.12
CA MET A 125 -4.75 -0.59 25.63
C MET A 125 -4.66 -0.85 24.13
N ALA A 126 -4.96 -2.08 23.71
CA ALA A 126 -4.94 -2.52 22.32
C ALA A 126 -5.76 -1.53 21.48
N VAL A 127 -5.07 -0.64 20.77
CA VAL A 127 -5.73 0.35 19.93
C VAL A 127 -6.40 -0.42 18.81
N ALA A 128 -7.73 -0.31 18.73
CA ALA A 128 -8.52 -0.89 17.66
C ALA A 128 -7.87 -0.54 16.31
N VAL A 129 -7.47 -1.59 15.58
CA VAL A 129 -6.76 -1.55 14.30
C VAL A 129 -7.33 -0.44 13.42
N ARG A 130 -6.56 0.65 13.25
CA ARG A 130 -6.89 1.73 12.31
C ARG A 130 -6.59 1.28 10.88
N GLY A 131 -7.36 0.32 10.39
CA GLY A 131 -7.48 0.08 8.95
C GLY A 131 -8.23 1.24 8.30
N HIS A 132 -7.62 2.43 8.23
CA HIS A 132 -8.12 3.52 7.39
C HIS A 132 -7.77 3.23 5.93
N TRP A 133 -8.51 2.32 5.31
CA TRP A 133 -8.56 2.24 3.85
C TRP A 133 -9.56 3.29 3.37
N PRO A 134 -9.19 4.22 2.47
CA PRO A 134 -10.14 5.25 2.06
C PRO A 134 -11.07 4.65 1.01
N VAL A 135 -12.21 4.15 1.45
CA VAL A 135 -13.45 4.48 0.75
C VAL A 135 -14.20 5.36 1.73
N SER A 136 -14.13 6.67 1.51
CA SER A 136 -15.13 7.54 2.09
C SER A 136 -16.45 7.14 1.46
N VAL A 137 -17.15 6.18 2.07
CA VAL A 137 -18.59 6.15 1.93
C VAL A 137 -19.03 7.36 2.71
N VAL A 138 -19.00 8.52 2.06
CA VAL A 138 -19.83 9.63 2.47
C VAL A 138 -21.23 9.04 2.43
N LYS A 139 -21.75 8.64 3.59
CA LYS A 139 -23.18 8.61 3.80
C LYS A 139 -23.57 10.06 3.59
N LYS A 140 -23.93 10.39 2.34
CA LYS A 140 -24.68 11.59 2.07
C LYS A 140 -25.84 11.46 3.05
N HIS A 141 -25.91 12.39 4.02
CA HIS A 141 -27.01 12.45 4.96
C HIS A 141 -28.23 12.96 4.17
N GLU A 142 -28.58 12.25 3.11
CA GLU A 142 -29.89 12.37 2.49
C GLU A 142 -30.84 11.82 3.52
N ASP A 143 -31.76 12.69 3.91
CA ASP A 143 -32.87 12.38 4.79
C ASP A 143 -33.61 11.16 4.23
N MET A 144 -33.32 9.98 4.79
CA MET A 144 -33.83 8.72 4.28
C MET A 144 -35.36 8.67 4.39
N GLU A 145 -35.93 9.46 5.30
CA GLU A 145 -37.39 9.62 5.45
C GLU A 145 -38.03 10.34 4.26
N SER A 146 -37.30 11.23 3.57
CA SER A 146 -37.77 11.91 2.36
C SER A 146 -37.91 10.97 1.15
N HIS A 147 -37.27 9.80 1.19
CA HIS A 147 -37.29 8.79 0.12
C HIS A 147 -38.15 7.56 0.44
N ILE A 148 -38.80 7.52 1.60
CA ILE A 148 -39.82 6.49 1.88
C ILE A 148 -41.03 6.76 1.00
N LEU A 149 -41.45 5.78 0.19
CA LEU A 149 -42.56 5.90 -0.76
C LEU A 149 -43.84 6.48 -0.12
N ALA A 150 -44.11 6.17 1.14
CA ALA A 150 -45.23 6.74 1.89
C ALA A 150 -45.14 8.27 2.04
N ASN A 151 -43.96 8.79 2.40
CA ASN A 151 -43.72 10.23 2.57
C ASN A 151 -43.62 10.97 1.22
N LEU A 152 -43.12 10.30 0.18
CA LEU A 152 -43.14 10.82 -1.19
C LEU A 152 -44.59 10.99 -1.70
N VAL A 153 -45.45 10.00 -1.46
CA VAL A 153 -46.88 10.08 -1.82
C VAL A 153 -47.59 11.17 -1.02
N GLU A 154 -47.24 11.38 0.26
CA GLU A 154 -47.85 12.44 1.06
C GLU A 154 -47.39 13.84 0.62
N ASN A 155 -46.11 14.03 0.29
CA ASN A 155 -45.59 15.31 -0.21
C ASN A 155 -46.13 15.65 -1.61
N PHE A 156 -46.15 14.69 -2.54
CA PHE A 156 -46.75 14.92 -3.86
C PHE A 156 -48.29 14.96 -3.83
N GLY A 157 -48.92 14.30 -2.87
CA GLY A 157 -50.36 14.37 -2.63
C GLY A 157 -50.82 15.74 -2.13
N ARG A 158 -49.99 16.45 -1.35
CA ARG A 158 -50.26 17.82 -0.92
C ARG A 158 -50.03 18.85 -2.03
N VAL A 159 -49.04 18.64 -2.90
CA VAL A 159 -48.77 19.53 -4.05
C VAL A 159 -49.89 19.47 -5.10
N ASN A 160 -50.58 18.34 -5.25
CA ASN A 160 -51.68 18.19 -6.21
C ASN A 160 -53.04 18.75 -5.75
N VAL A 161 -53.17 19.29 -4.53
CA VAL A 161 -54.43 19.88 -4.02
C VAL A 161 -54.41 21.41 -4.04
N GLU A 162 -53.25 22.02 -4.31
CA GLU A 162 -53.14 23.47 -4.57
C GLU A 162 -52.84 23.77 -6.04
N GLU A 163 -53.63 23.17 -6.94
CA GLU A 163 -53.85 23.78 -8.26
C GLU A 163 -55.33 23.64 -8.68
N ILE A 164 -55.99 24.81 -8.66
CA ILE A 164 -57.16 25.26 -9.42
C ILE A 164 -58.54 25.11 -8.73
N PRO A 165 -59.37 26.18 -8.59
CA PRO A 165 -59.18 27.61 -8.89
C PRO A 165 -59.19 28.55 -7.68
#